data_AF-C9JSF2-F1
#
_entry.id   AF-C9JSF2-F1
#
_cell.length_a   1.000
_cell.length_b   1.000
_cell.length_c   1.000
_cell.angle_alpha   90.00
_cell.angle_beta   90.00
_cell.angle_gamma   90.00
#
_symmetry.space_group_name_H-M   'P 1'
#
loop_
_entity.id
_entity.type
_entity.pdbx_description
1 polymer ?
#
loop_
_entity_poly.entity_id
_entity_poly.type
_entity_poly.pdbx_seq_one_letter_code
_entity_poly.pdbx_strand_id
1 'polypeptide(L)'
;MGEAGAAEEACRHMGTKEEFVKVRKKDLERLTTEVMQIRDFLPRILNGEVLESFQKLKIVEKNLERKEQELEQLKMDCEHFKARLETVQADNIREKKEKLALRQQLNEAKQQLLQQAEYCTEMGAAACTLLWGVSSSEEVVKAILGGVSMDKALKFFSITGQTMESFVKSLDGDVQELDSDESQFVFALAGIVTNVAAIACGREFLVNSSRVLLDTILQLLGDLKP
;
A
#
# COMPACT_ATOMS: atom_id res chain seq x y z
N MET A 1 26.72 6.57 119.18
CA MET A 1 26.11 7.66 118.38
C MET A 1 27.29 8.42 117.79
N GLY A 2 27.70 8.19 116.53
CA GLY A 2 26.94 8.46 115.30
C GLY A 2 27.01 9.97 115.05
N GLU A 3 27.35 10.55 113.90
CA GLU A 3 27.52 10.14 112.50
C GLU A 3 28.12 11.39 111.80
N ALA A 4 29.06 11.25 110.86
CA ALA A 4 28.87 11.48 109.41
C ALA A 4 28.97 12.93 108.90
N GLY A 5 29.44 13.04 107.64
CA GLY A 5 29.40 14.24 106.78
C GLY A 5 30.79 14.82 106.51
N ALA A 6 31.48 14.49 105.39
CA ALA A 6 31.19 14.95 104.02
C ALA A 6 31.17 16.49 103.95
N ALA A 7 31.77 17.20 103.02
CA ALA A 7 32.58 16.99 101.83
C ALA A 7 33.00 18.42 101.40
N GLU A 8 33.94 18.55 100.46
CA GLU A 8 34.16 19.78 99.65
C GLU A 8 34.76 20.98 100.43
N GLU A 9 35.83 21.67 100.03
CA GLU A 9 36.44 21.93 98.73
C GLU A 9 37.89 22.43 99.03
N ALA A 10 38.91 21.89 98.35
CA ALA A 10 39.56 22.51 97.19
C ALA A 10 40.30 23.84 97.53
N CYS A 11 41.56 24.06 97.18
CA CYS A 11 42.09 23.90 95.83
C CYS A 11 43.61 24.23 95.83
N ARG A 12 44.29 23.77 94.77
CA ARG A 12 45.73 23.86 94.42
C ARG A 12 46.50 22.61 94.87
N HIS A 13 46.54 21.53 94.09
CA HIS A 13 47.13 21.51 92.75
C HIS A 13 46.42 20.48 91.86
N MET A 14 45.69 20.95 90.85
CA MET A 14 45.32 20.14 89.70
C MET A 14 46.55 20.01 88.79
N GLY A 15 47.10 18.80 88.71
CA GLY A 15 47.79 18.31 87.54
C GLY A 15 47.10 17.00 87.16
N THR A 16 46.29 17.04 86.09
CA THR A 16 45.71 15.90 85.34
C THR A 16 45.94 14.52 85.97
N LYS A 17 44.99 14.01 86.75
CA LYS A 17 44.96 12.59 87.11
C LYS A 17 44.55 11.82 85.86
N GLU A 18 45.53 11.41 85.09
CA GLU A 18 45.39 10.33 84.11
C GLU A 18 44.73 9.14 84.84
N GLU A 19 43.50 8.78 84.44
CA GLU A 19 42.81 7.60 84.97
C GLU A 19 43.53 6.36 84.45
N PHE A 20 44.45 5.85 85.26
CA PHE A 20 45.23 4.67 84.91
C PHE A 20 44.46 3.40 85.26
N VAL A 21 44.09 2.64 84.24
CA VAL A 21 43.57 1.27 84.39
C VAL A 21 44.75 0.32 84.65
N LYS A 22 44.76 -0.34 85.81
CA LYS A 22 45.83 -1.27 86.20
C LYS A 22 45.63 -2.63 85.53
N VAL A 23 46.38 -2.87 84.45
CA VAL A 23 46.32 -4.13 83.70
C VAL A 23 47.43 -5.06 84.16
N ARG A 24 47.16 -6.37 84.23
CA ARG A 24 48.20 -7.36 84.50
C ARG A 24 49.16 -7.39 83.32
N LYS A 25 50.46 -7.27 83.60
CA LYS A 25 51.52 -7.23 82.59
C LYS A 25 51.43 -8.37 81.55
N LYS A 26 51.12 -9.59 82.01
CA LYS A 26 50.92 -10.76 81.15
C LYS A 26 49.80 -10.60 80.12
N ASP A 27 48.70 -9.95 80.50
CA ASP A 27 47.55 -9.74 79.62
C ASP A 27 47.88 -8.72 78.52
N LEU A 28 48.64 -7.68 78.87
CA LEU A 28 49.13 -6.68 77.91
C LEU A 28 50.20 -7.25 76.96
N GLU A 29 51.14 -8.04 77.49
CA GLU A 29 52.15 -8.75 76.69
C GLU A 29 51.49 -9.73 75.70
N ARG A 30 50.48 -10.48 76.15
CA ARG A 30 49.70 -11.39 75.30
C ARG A 30 48.94 -10.66 74.20
N LEU A 31 48.22 -9.59 74.53
CA LEU A 31 47.51 -8.77 73.54
C LEU A 31 48.48 -8.18 72.50
N THR A 32 49.65 -7.72 72.95
CA THR A 32 50.70 -7.22 72.06
C THR A 32 51.15 -8.30 71.08
N THR A 33 51.37 -9.54 71.55
CA THR A 33 51.76 -10.64 70.68
C THR A 33 50.65 -11.06 69.71
N GLU A 34 49.38 -11.11 70.14
CA GLU A 34 48.25 -11.44 69.27
C GLU A 34 48.06 -10.34 68.19
N VAL A 35 48.17 -9.07 68.56
CA VAL A 35 48.10 -7.94 67.62
C VAL A 35 49.28 -7.94 66.65
N MET A 36 50.50 -8.24 67.12
CA MET A 36 51.66 -8.39 66.23
C MET A 36 51.49 -9.55 65.26
N GLN A 37 51.01 -10.70 65.72
CA GLN A 37 50.73 -11.84 64.85
C GLN A 37 49.67 -11.50 63.81
N ILE A 38 48.56 -10.87 64.20
CA ILE A 38 47.54 -10.43 63.25
C ILE A 38 48.14 -9.46 62.24
N ARG A 39 48.89 -8.43 62.68
CA ARG A 39 49.53 -7.46 61.78
C ARG A 39 50.49 -8.11 60.79
N ASP A 40 51.19 -9.17 61.19
CA ASP A 40 52.17 -9.85 60.36
C ASP A 40 51.53 -10.91 59.44
N PHE A 41 50.41 -11.54 59.85
CA PHE A 41 49.68 -12.54 59.07
C PHE A 41 48.62 -11.95 58.13
N LEU A 42 47.93 -10.88 58.51
CA LEU A 42 46.84 -10.29 57.73
C LEU A 42 47.26 -9.88 56.30
N PRO A 43 48.42 -9.24 56.07
CA PRO A 43 48.88 -8.89 54.72
C PRO A 43 49.30 -10.09 53.87
N ARG A 44 49.63 -11.23 54.51
CA ARG A 44 49.96 -12.49 53.82
C ARG A 44 48.70 -13.19 53.32
N ILE A 45 47.56 -12.96 53.98
CA ILE A 45 46.25 -13.52 53.65
C ILE A 45 45.49 -12.58 52.71
N LEU A 46 45.42 -11.29 53.03
CA LEU A 46 44.99 -10.20 52.14
C LEU A 46 46.17 -9.80 51.26
N ASN A 47 46.57 -10.70 50.36
CA ASN A 47 47.59 -10.39 49.37
C ASN A 47 47.00 -9.48 48.26
N GLY A 48 47.88 -8.87 47.45
CA GLY A 48 47.47 -8.03 46.32
C GLY A 48 46.63 -8.76 45.26
N GLU A 49 46.81 -10.07 45.09
CA GLU A 49 46.06 -10.91 44.15
C GLU A 49 44.59 -11.06 44.57
N VAL A 50 44.31 -11.18 45.88
CA VAL A 50 42.92 -11.24 46.43
C VAL A 50 42.20 -9.91 46.21
N LEU A 51 42.88 -8.79 46.41
CA LEU A 51 42.34 -7.45 46.12
C LEU A 51 42.13 -7.23 44.62
N GLU A 52 43.08 -7.65 43.78
CA GLU A 52 42.99 -7.55 42.33
C GLU A 52 41.86 -8.43 41.77
N SER A 53 41.68 -9.64 42.31
CA SER A 53 40.58 -10.53 41.93
C SER A 53 39.22 -9.97 42.37
N PHE A 54 39.12 -9.29 43.50
CA PHE A 54 37.89 -8.57 43.90
C PHE A 54 37.56 -7.41 42.95
N GLN A 55 38.57 -6.64 42.52
CA GLN A 55 38.39 -5.58 41.52
C GLN A 55 37.96 -6.14 40.16
N LYS A 56 38.58 -7.25 39.72
CA LYS A 56 38.18 -7.97 38.49
C LYS A 56 36.74 -8.48 38.60
N LEU A 57 36.36 -9.07 39.73
CA LEU A 57 34.99 -9.55 39.98
C LEU A 57 33.98 -8.41 39.83
N LYS A 58 34.26 -7.24 40.42
CA LYS A 58 33.39 -6.06 40.33
C LYS A 58 33.24 -5.53 38.89
N ILE A 59 34.29 -5.63 38.06
CA ILE A 59 34.23 -5.28 36.64
C ILE A 59 33.37 -6.29 35.88
N VAL A 60 33.55 -7.59 36.15
CA VAL A 60 32.78 -8.67 35.54
C VAL A 60 31.30 -8.54 35.91
N GLU A 61 30.97 -8.26 37.17
CA GLU A 61 29.59 -8.05 37.65
C GLU A 61 28.92 -6.89 36.90
N LYS A 62 29.58 -5.73 36.79
CA LYS A 62 29.06 -4.60 35.99
C LYS A 62 28.89 -4.93 34.51
N ASN A 63 29.78 -5.74 33.94
CA ASN A 63 29.66 -6.17 32.56
C ASN A 63 28.50 -7.16 32.38
N LEU A 64 28.25 -8.02 33.37
CA LEU A 64 27.12 -8.95 33.39
C LEU A 64 25.80 -8.18 33.44
N GLU A 65 25.64 -7.21 34.34
CA GLU A 65 24.44 -6.35 34.41
C GLU A 65 24.18 -5.64 33.06
N ARG A 66 25.23 -5.09 32.44
CA ARG A 66 25.11 -4.46 31.11
C ARG A 66 24.65 -5.45 30.06
N LYS A 67 25.20 -6.68 30.07
CA LYS A 67 24.84 -7.73 29.12
C LYS A 67 23.41 -8.23 29.33
N GLU A 68 22.94 -8.32 30.57
CA GLU A 68 21.55 -8.66 30.88
C GLU A 68 20.58 -7.60 30.35
N GLN A 69 20.90 -6.31 30.51
CA GLN A 69 20.12 -5.21 29.95
C GLN A 69 20.10 -5.25 28.41
N GLU A 70 21.26 -5.47 27.77
CA GLU A 70 21.35 -5.63 26.32
C GLU A 70 20.51 -6.82 25.83
N LEU A 71 20.54 -7.94 26.54
CA LEU A 71 19.80 -9.14 26.19
C LEU A 71 18.28 -8.92 26.32
N GLU A 72 17.84 -8.23 27.37
CA GLU A 72 16.42 -7.91 27.55
C GLU A 72 15.92 -6.93 26.47
N GLN A 73 16.73 -5.93 26.11
CA GLN A 73 16.42 -5.05 24.99
C GLN A 73 16.30 -5.84 23.68
N LEU A 74 17.23 -6.76 23.42
CA LEU A 74 17.22 -7.56 22.20
C LEU A 74 15.99 -8.48 22.12
N LYS A 75 15.52 -9.01 23.25
CA LYS A 75 14.27 -9.79 23.31
C LYS A 75 13.05 -8.94 22.96
N MET A 76 12.94 -7.75 23.55
CA MET A 76 11.84 -6.83 23.24
C MET A 76 11.84 -6.45 21.76
N ASP A 77 13.01 -6.18 21.20
CA ASP A 77 13.15 -5.88 19.77
C ASP A 77 12.72 -7.09 18.91
N CYS A 78 13.10 -8.31 19.28
CA CYS A 78 12.69 -9.52 18.58
C CYS A 78 11.17 -9.71 18.59
N GLU A 79 10.52 -9.50 19.74
CA GLU A 79 9.05 -9.59 19.85
C GLU A 79 8.36 -8.53 18.99
N HIS A 80 8.86 -7.30 19.01
CA HIS A 80 8.34 -6.20 18.19
C HIS A 80 8.48 -6.49 16.69
N PHE A 81 9.64 -6.98 16.25
CA PHE A 81 9.84 -7.35 14.84
C PHE A 81 8.96 -8.52 14.43
N LYS A 82 8.76 -9.51 15.30
CA LYS A 82 7.86 -10.64 15.06
C LYS A 82 6.41 -10.17 14.89
N ALA A 83 5.91 -9.30 15.78
CA ALA A 83 4.56 -8.75 15.68
C ALA A 83 4.36 -7.93 14.39
N ARG A 84 5.36 -7.14 14.00
CA ARG A 84 5.34 -6.39 12.73
C ARG A 84 5.33 -7.31 11.52
N LEU A 85 6.12 -8.38 11.53
CA LEU A 85 6.16 -9.35 10.46
C LEU A 85 4.80 -10.05 10.29
N GLU A 86 4.19 -10.49 11.40
CA GLU A 86 2.87 -11.13 11.40
C GLU A 86 1.78 -10.20 10.86
N THR A 87 1.82 -8.92 11.23
CA THR A 87 0.89 -7.90 10.71
C THR A 87 1.03 -7.72 9.21
N VAL A 88 2.26 -7.51 8.72
CA VAL A 88 2.53 -7.35 7.28
C VAL A 88 2.16 -8.63 6.50
N GLN A 89 2.37 -9.80 7.09
CA GLN A 89 1.99 -11.07 6.46
C GLN A 89 0.47 -11.20 6.35
N ALA A 90 -0.29 -10.84 7.39
CA ALA A 90 -1.75 -10.85 7.36
C ALA A 90 -2.30 -9.89 6.30
N ASP A 91 -1.74 -8.67 6.24
CA ASP A 91 -2.09 -7.67 5.24
C ASP A 91 -1.78 -8.16 3.82
N ASN A 92 -0.60 -8.75 3.60
CA ASN A 92 -0.22 -9.29 2.30
C ASN A 92 -1.17 -10.40 1.82
N ILE A 93 -1.62 -11.28 2.72
CA ILE A 93 -2.57 -12.34 2.40
C ILE A 93 -3.93 -11.73 2.04
N ARG A 94 -4.39 -10.72 2.80
CA ARG A 94 -5.65 -10.01 2.54
C ARG A 94 -5.61 -9.31 1.17
N GLU A 95 -4.58 -8.53 0.91
CA GLU A 95 -4.39 -7.83 -0.37
C GLU A 95 -4.31 -8.80 -1.55
N LYS A 96 -3.64 -9.95 -1.39
CA LYS A 96 -3.59 -10.99 -2.44
C LYS A 96 -4.98 -11.54 -2.75
N LYS A 97 -5.82 -11.78 -1.74
CA LYS A 97 -7.20 -12.25 -1.94
C LYS A 97 -8.05 -11.20 -2.66
N GLU A 98 -7.97 -9.95 -2.23
CA GLU A 98 -8.69 -8.83 -2.86
C GLU A 98 -8.25 -8.63 -4.31
N LYS A 99 -6.94 -8.67 -4.58
CA LYS A 99 -6.38 -8.58 -5.94
C LYS A 99 -6.88 -9.71 -6.85
N LEU A 100 -7.01 -10.94 -6.33
CA LEU A 100 -7.57 -12.06 -7.10
C LEU A 100 -9.05 -11.84 -7.39
N ALA A 101 -9.84 -11.39 -6.41
CA ALA A 101 -11.25 -11.08 -6.60
C ALA A 101 -11.47 -9.97 -7.63
N LEU A 102 -10.71 -8.87 -7.56
CA LEU A 102 -10.78 -7.79 -8.53
C LEU A 102 -10.38 -8.23 -9.94
N ARG A 103 -9.36 -9.09 -10.07
CA ARG A 103 -8.97 -9.66 -11.37
C ARG A 103 -10.08 -10.51 -11.96
N GLN A 104 -10.78 -11.29 -11.14
CA GLN A 104 -11.89 -12.10 -11.61
C GLN A 104 -13.03 -11.20 -12.13
N GLN A 105 -13.44 -10.19 -11.35
CA GLN A 105 -14.47 -9.23 -11.76
C GLN A 105 -14.08 -8.49 -13.05
N LEU A 106 -12.82 -8.08 -13.18
CA LEU A 106 -12.33 -7.43 -14.39
C LEU A 106 -12.42 -8.35 -15.62
N ASN A 107 -12.09 -9.63 -15.46
CA ASN A 107 -12.18 -10.61 -16.54
C ASN A 107 -13.64 -10.88 -16.93
N GLU A 108 -14.55 -11.00 -15.96
CA GLU A 108 -15.98 -11.15 -16.20
C GLU A 108 -16.55 -9.94 -16.94
N ALA A 109 -16.24 -8.73 -16.49
CA ALA A 109 -16.67 -7.49 -17.15
C ALA A 109 -16.09 -7.36 -18.56
N LYS A 110 -14.83 -7.74 -18.77
CA LYS A 110 -14.20 -7.76 -20.10
C LYS A 110 -14.91 -8.73 -21.04
N GLN A 111 -15.23 -9.93 -20.56
CA GLN A 111 -15.95 -10.92 -21.36
C GLN A 111 -17.36 -10.45 -21.72
N GLN A 112 -18.07 -9.82 -20.78
CA GLN A 112 -19.38 -9.24 -21.04
C GLN A 112 -19.33 -8.12 -22.09
N LEU A 113 -18.32 -7.24 -22.03
CA LEU A 113 -18.14 -6.17 -23.02
C LEU A 113 -17.81 -6.71 -24.40
N LEU A 114 -16.96 -7.74 -24.51
CA LEU A 114 -16.67 -8.40 -25.78
C LEU A 114 -17.92 -9.02 -26.39
N GLN A 115 -18.67 -9.78 -25.59
CA GLN A 115 -19.92 -10.39 -26.04
C GLN A 115 -20.96 -9.32 -26.45
N GLN A 116 -21.03 -8.21 -25.73
CA GLN A 116 -21.93 -7.12 -26.10
C GLN A 116 -21.51 -6.43 -27.41
N ALA A 117 -20.21 -6.25 -27.63
CA ALA A 117 -19.69 -5.69 -28.88
C ALA A 117 -20.04 -6.60 -30.08
N GLU A 118 -19.77 -7.90 -29.97
CA GLU A 118 -20.12 -8.90 -30.99
C GLU A 118 -21.64 -8.88 -31.28
N TYR A 119 -22.46 -8.96 -30.23
CA TYR A 119 -23.91 -8.92 -30.36
C TYR A 119 -24.42 -7.63 -31.02
N CYS A 120 -23.88 -6.47 -30.65
CA CYS A 120 -24.28 -5.19 -31.25
C CYS A 120 -23.89 -5.11 -32.73
N THR A 121 -22.73 -5.66 -33.11
CA THR A 121 -22.29 -5.74 -34.50
C THR A 121 -23.20 -6.67 -35.31
N GLU A 122 -23.44 -7.89 -34.84
CA GLU A 122 -24.34 -8.87 -35.49
C GLU A 122 -25.76 -8.30 -35.65
N MET A 123 -26.32 -7.73 -34.57
CA MET A 123 -27.64 -7.09 -34.61
C MET A 123 -27.66 -5.91 -35.58
N GLY A 124 -26.62 -5.07 -35.53
CA GLY A 124 -26.46 -3.91 -36.40
C GLY A 124 -26.42 -4.31 -37.88
N ALA A 125 -25.63 -5.33 -38.21
CA ALA A 125 -25.52 -5.90 -39.55
C ALA A 125 -26.88 -6.38 -40.06
N ALA A 126 -27.57 -7.22 -39.28
CA ALA A 126 -28.86 -7.77 -39.67
C ALA A 126 -29.94 -6.67 -39.83
N ALA A 127 -30.08 -5.80 -38.83
CA ALA A 127 -31.09 -4.74 -38.84
C ALA A 127 -30.84 -3.71 -39.95
N CYS A 128 -29.60 -3.29 -40.14
CA CYS A 128 -29.26 -2.31 -41.18
C CYS A 128 -29.32 -2.93 -42.58
N THR A 129 -29.02 -4.21 -42.75
CA THR A 129 -29.22 -4.89 -44.05
C THR A 129 -30.69 -4.91 -44.44
N LEU A 130 -31.59 -5.19 -43.49
CA LEU A 130 -33.04 -5.10 -43.72
C LEU A 130 -33.46 -3.66 -44.03
N LEU A 131 -32.98 -2.69 -43.25
CA LEU A 131 -33.28 -1.27 -43.44
C LEU A 131 -32.78 -0.76 -44.80
N TRP A 132 -31.60 -1.20 -45.22
CA TRP A 132 -31.05 -0.93 -46.55
C TRP A 132 -32.01 -1.43 -47.63
N GLY A 133 -32.47 -2.68 -47.53
CA GLY A 133 -33.43 -3.25 -48.49
C GLY A 133 -34.71 -2.42 -48.61
N VAL A 134 -35.34 -2.05 -47.49
CA VAL A 134 -36.61 -1.30 -47.51
C VAL A 134 -36.44 0.19 -47.82
N SER A 135 -35.27 0.78 -47.55
CA SER A 135 -34.97 2.20 -47.83
C SER A 135 -34.88 2.51 -49.34
N SER A 136 -34.95 1.50 -50.20
CA SER A 136 -35.09 1.69 -51.65
C SER A 136 -36.43 2.31 -52.07
N SER A 137 -37.45 2.27 -51.20
CA SER A 137 -38.76 2.90 -51.42
C SER A 137 -38.78 4.34 -50.90
N GLU A 138 -39.27 5.26 -51.74
CA GLU A 138 -39.41 6.67 -51.40
C GLU A 138 -40.37 6.91 -50.22
N GLU A 139 -41.44 6.13 -50.14
CA GLU A 139 -42.43 6.19 -49.05
C GLU A 139 -41.81 5.85 -47.71
N VAL A 140 -40.95 4.83 -47.67
CA VAL A 140 -40.23 4.41 -46.46
C VAL A 140 -39.26 5.49 -46.01
N VAL A 141 -38.50 6.08 -46.94
CA VAL A 141 -37.58 7.18 -46.62
C VAL A 141 -38.32 8.42 -46.12
N LYS A 142 -39.46 8.77 -46.73
CA LYS A 142 -40.32 9.86 -46.22
C LYS A 142 -40.85 9.57 -44.81
N ALA A 143 -41.18 8.32 -44.49
CA ALA A 143 -41.62 7.94 -43.16
C ALA A 143 -40.47 8.01 -42.13
N ILE A 144 -39.27 7.59 -42.50
CA ILE A 144 -38.07 7.66 -41.64
C ILE A 144 -37.69 9.12 -41.34
N LEU A 145 -37.67 9.96 -42.38
CA LEU A 145 -37.24 11.36 -42.30
C LEU A 145 -38.36 12.34 -41.90
N GLY A 146 -39.61 11.89 -41.84
CA GLY A 146 -40.77 12.72 -41.53
C GLY A 146 -41.28 12.58 -40.09
N GLY A 147 -41.94 13.63 -39.58
CA GLY A 147 -42.77 13.56 -38.37
C GLY A 147 -42.02 13.23 -37.08
N VAL A 148 -42.58 12.29 -36.28
CA VAL A 148 -42.13 11.94 -34.91
C VAL A 148 -40.75 11.24 -34.88
N SER A 149 -40.28 10.72 -36.01
CA SER A 149 -39.01 9.97 -36.15
C SER A 149 -37.80 10.85 -36.43
N MET A 150 -37.96 12.16 -36.65
CA MET A 150 -36.86 13.04 -37.07
C MET A 150 -35.66 13.02 -36.11
N ASP A 151 -35.88 13.07 -34.80
CA ASP A 151 -34.79 12.99 -33.79
C ASP A 151 -34.06 11.63 -33.84
N LYS A 152 -34.79 10.55 -34.11
CA LYS A 152 -34.21 9.20 -34.26
C LYS A 152 -33.41 9.09 -35.55
N ALA A 153 -33.88 9.70 -36.65
CA ALA A 153 -33.14 9.76 -37.90
C ALA A 153 -31.83 10.53 -37.73
N LEU A 154 -31.85 11.68 -37.04
CA LEU A 154 -30.62 12.44 -36.75
C LEU A 154 -29.62 11.63 -35.94
N LYS A 155 -30.07 10.96 -34.87
CA LYS A 155 -29.23 10.07 -34.07
C LYS A 155 -28.67 8.92 -34.90
N PHE A 156 -29.52 8.28 -35.72
CA PHE A 156 -29.11 7.18 -36.61
C PHE A 156 -27.97 7.63 -37.52
N PHE A 157 -28.15 8.72 -38.28
CA PHE A 157 -27.14 9.19 -39.22
C PHE A 157 -25.88 9.76 -38.54
N SER A 158 -26.00 10.29 -37.31
CA SER A 158 -24.83 10.66 -36.50
C SER A 158 -24.01 9.42 -36.12
N ILE A 159 -24.67 8.35 -35.68
CA ILE A 159 -24.01 7.08 -35.34
C ILE A 159 -23.41 6.48 -36.61
N THR A 160 -24.14 6.50 -37.73
CA THR A 160 -23.63 6.04 -39.03
C THR A 160 -22.31 6.69 -39.40
N GLY A 161 -22.20 8.02 -39.29
CA GLY A 161 -20.96 8.73 -39.59
C GLY A 161 -19.81 8.29 -38.69
N GLN A 162 -20.04 8.19 -37.38
CA GLN A 162 -19.04 7.75 -36.41
C GLN A 162 -18.59 6.30 -36.64
N THR A 163 -19.53 5.40 -36.96
CA THR A 163 -19.24 4.00 -37.25
C THR A 163 -18.38 3.87 -38.51
N MET A 164 -18.73 4.56 -39.59
CA MET A 164 -17.95 4.55 -40.83
C MET A 164 -16.55 5.14 -40.64
N GLU A 165 -16.43 6.26 -39.92
CA GLU A 165 -15.14 6.87 -39.60
C GLU A 165 -14.25 5.95 -38.75
N SER A 166 -14.82 5.36 -37.70
CA SER A 166 -14.11 4.42 -36.82
C SER A 166 -13.65 3.18 -37.58
N PHE A 167 -14.49 2.65 -38.47
CA PHE A 167 -14.15 1.49 -39.30
C PHE A 167 -12.97 1.81 -40.21
N VAL A 168 -12.99 2.91 -40.95
CA VAL A 168 -11.87 3.29 -41.84
C VAL A 168 -10.58 3.51 -41.06
N LYS A 169 -10.64 4.14 -39.88
CA LYS A 169 -9.46 4.29 -38.99
C LYS A 169 -8.91 2.95 -38.50
N SER A 170 -9.75 1.94 -38.32
CA SER A 170 -9.33 0.60 -37.89
C SER A 170 -8.68 -0.23 -38.99
N LEU A 171 -8.88 0.15 -40.26
CA LEU A 171 -8.29 -0.55 -41.42
C LEU A 171 -6.83 -0.17 -41.69
N ASP A 172 -6.32 0.90 -41.07
CA ASP A 172 -4.97 1.43 -41.28
C ASP A 172 -3.92 0.54 -40.57
N GLY A 173 -3.76 -0.71 -41.03
CA GLY A 173 -2.75 -1.64 -40.53
C GLY A 173 -3.05 -3.14 -40.63
N ASP A 174 -4.28 -3.57 -40.92
CA ASP A 174 -4.63 -4.99 -40.97
C ASP A 174 -5.64 -5.31 -42.08
N VAL A 175 -5.46 -6.45 -42.76
CA VAL A 175 -6.39 -6.92 -43.80
C VAL A 175 -7.59 -7.55 -43.09
N GLN A 176 -8.64 -6.77 -42.85
CA GLN A 176 -9.89 -7.31 -42.31
C GLN A 176 -10.56 -8.24 -43.32
N GLU A 177 -11.15 -9.33 -42.82
CA GLU A 177 -12.01 -10.20 -43.61
C GLU A 177 -13.23 -9.41 -44.10
N LEU A 178 -13.33 -9.21 -45.41
CA LEU A 178 -14.42 -8.46 -46.06
C LEU A 178 -15.81 -9.09 -45.86
N ASP A 179 -15.88 -10.33 -45.37
CA ASP A 179 -17.12 -11.05 -45.08
C ASP A 179 -17.48 -11.05 -43.58
N SER A 180 -16.86 -10.17 -42.80
CA SER A 180 -17.21 -10.01 -41.38
C SER A 180 -18.56 -9.29 -41.21
N ASP A 181 -19.26 -9.57 -40.10
CA ASP A 181 -20.48 -8.84 -39.72
C ASP A 181 -20.23 -7.34 -39.58
N GLU A 182 -19.02 -6.93 -39.18
CA GLU A 182 -18.61 -5.52 -39.11
C GLU A 182 -18.56 -4.87 -40.50
N SER A 183 -17.97 -5.55 -41.49
CA SER A 183 -17.94 -5.09 -42.87
C SER A 183 -19.35 -5.01 -43.45
N GLN A 184 -20.18 -6.05 -43.23
CA GLN A 184 -21.56 -6.08 -43.69
C GLN A 184 -22.40 -4.96 -43.04
N PHE A 185 -22.20 -4.69 -41.75
CA PHE A 185 -22.85 -3.60 -41.05
C PHE A 185 -22.50 -2.24 -41.66
N VAL A 186 -21.21 -1.96 -41.88
CA VAL A 186 -20.74 -0.70 -42.47
C VAL A 186 -21.22 -0.53 -43.91
N PHE A 187 -21.21 -1.60 -44.71
CA PHE A 187 -21.75 -1.55 -46.07
C PHE A 187 -23.25 -1.32 -46.09
N ALA A 188 -24.01 -1.94 -45.19
CA ALA A 188 -25.44 -1.70 -45.07
C ALA A 188 -25.75 -0.24 -44.70
N LEU A 189 -24.98 0.34 -43.78
CA LEU A 189 -25.08 1.76 -43.46
C LEU A 189 -24.79 2.67 -44.67
N ALA A 190 -23.71 2.41 -45.41
CA ALA A 190 -23.39 3.14 -46.63
C ALA A 190 -24.50 3.00 -47.69
N GLY A 191 -25.08 1.81 -47.81
CA GLY A 191 -26.20 1.51 -48.68
C GLY A 191 -27.47 2.30 -48.34
N ILE A 192 -27.81 2.40 -47.05
CA ILE A 192 -28.93 3.22 -46.57
C ILE A 192 -28.70 4.69 -46.93
N VAL A 193 -27.51 5.22 -46.66
CA VAL A 193 -27.18 6.62 -47.00
C VAL A 193 -27.30 6.86 -48.49
N THR A 194 -26.84 5.91 -49.32
CA THR A 194 -26.95 5.98 -50.78
C THR A 194 -28.40 6.02 -51.24
N ASN A 195 -29.27 5.15 -50.71
CA ASN A 195 -30.68 5.13 -51.02
C ASN A 195 -31.38 6.43 -50.61
N VAL A 196 -31.05 6.97 -49.44
CA VAL A 196 -31.59 8.26 -48.97
C VAL A 196 -31.13 9.41 -49.85
N ALA A 197 -29.87 9.43 -50.28
CA ALA A 197 -29.34 10.45 -51.19
C ALA A 197 -29.95 10.37 -52.60
N ALA A 198 -30.45 9.21 -53.02
CA ALA A 198 -31.15 9.06 -54.30
C ALA A 198 -32.50 9.82 -54.32
N ILE A 199 -33.10 10.09 -53.16
CA ILE A 199 -34.42 10.71 -53.02
C ILE A 199 -34.32 12.21 -52.71
N ALA A 200 -35.24 13.02 -53.26
CA ALA A 200 -35.19 14.48 -53.13
C ALA A 200 -35.28 14.98 -51.67
N CYS A 201 -36.26 14.51 -50.89
CA CYS A 201 -36.37 14.88 -49.48
C CYS A 201 -35.21 14.33 -48.63
N GLY A 202 -34.60 13.22 -49.06
CA GLY A 202 -33.41 12.67 -48.42
C GLY A 202 -32.17 13.55 -48.63
N ARG A 203 -31.95 14.06 -49.85
CA ARG A 203 -30.88 15.05 -50.09
C ARG A 203 -31.07 16.32 -49.28
N GLU A 204 -32.30 16.83 -49.21
CA GLU A 204 -32.61 18.01 -48.42
C GLU A 204 -32.31 17.78 -46.93
N PHE A 205 -32.68 16.62 -46.39
CA PHE A 205 -32.34 16.21 -45.03
C PHE A 205 -30.83 16.13 -44.79
N LEU A 206 -30.08 15.45 -45.67
CA LEU A 206 -28.63 15.28 -45.52
C LEU A 206 -27.91 16.63 -45.51
N VAL A 207 -28.28 17.53 -46.43
CA VAL A 207 -27.67 18.86 -46.57
C VAL A 207 -28.05 19.80 -45.41
N ASN A 208 -29.27 19.72 -44.89
CA ASN A 208 -29.74 20.67 -43.88
C ASN A 208 -29.53 20.18 -42.45
N SER A 209 -29.61 18.87 -42.23
CA SER A 209 -29.74 18.29 -40.89
C SER A 209 -28.68 17.24 -40.56
N SER A 210 -27.94 16.71 -41.54
CA SER A 210 -26.88 15.71 -41.33
C SER A 210 -25.57 16.06 -42.05
N ARG A 211 -25.17 17.34 -41.97
CA ARG A 211 -23.94 17.84 -42.63
C ARG A 211 -22.68 17.12 -42.17
N VAL A 212 -22.59 16.80 -40.87
CA VAL A 212 -21.45 16.09 -40.30
C VAL A 212 -21.24 14.74 -41.00
N LEU A 213 -22.31 13.98 -41.24
CA LEU A 213 -22.21 12.72 -41.98
C LEU A 213 -21.71 12.93 -43.42
N LEU A 214 -22.22 13.96 -44.10
CA LEU A 214 -21.82 14.29 -45.46
C LEU A 214 -20.33 14.66 -45.52
N ASP A 215 -19.87 15.50 -44.59
CA ASP A 215 -18.47 15.91 -44.46
C ASP A 215 -17.57 14.69 -44.17
N THR A 216 -17.99 13.80 -43.25
CA THR A 216 -17.29 12.55 -42.96
C THR A 216 -17.17 11.68 -44.21
N ILE A 217 -18.26 11.46 -44.95
CA ILE A 217 -18.22 10.63 -46.18
C ILE A 217 -17.30 11.27 -47.24
N LEU A 218 -17.37 12.58 -47.43
CA LEU A 218 -16.50 13.29 -48.37
C LEU A 218 -15.03 13.22 -47.98
N GLN A 219 -14.73 13.32 -46.68
CA GLN A 219 -13.39 13.13 -46.15
C GLN A 219 -12.88 11.71 -46.39
N LEU A 220 -13.67 10.69 -46.03
CA LEU A 220 -13.31 9.29 -46.23
C LEU A 220 -13.10 8.96 -47.71
N LEU A 221 -13.90 9.52 -48.62
CA LEU A 221 -13.70 9.38 -50.07
C LEU A 221 -12.46 10.13 -50.58
N GLY A 222 -12.10 11.25 -49.96
CA GLY A 222 -10.88 12.01 -50.31
C GLY A 222 -9.59 11.32 -49.84
N ASP A 223 -9.66 10.59 -48.72
CA ASP A 223 -8.57 9.79 -48.18
C ASP A 223 -8.34 8.49 -48.98
N LEU A 224 -9.39 7.98 -49.64
CA LEU A 224 -9.31 6.96 -50.68
C LEU A 224 -8.73 7.54 -51.98
N LYS A 225 -7.42 7.83 -52.00
CA LYS A 225 -6.73 8.09 -53.28
C LYS A 225 -6.80 6.85 -54.19
N PRO A 226 -6.94 7.02 -55.52
CA PRO A 226 -6.93 5.91 -56.47
C PRO A 226 -5.59 5.17 -56.51
#